data_AF-A0A2E0BXR6-F1
#
_entry.id   AF-A0A2E0BXR6-F1
#
_cell.length_a   1.000
_cell.length_b   1.000
_cell.length_c   1.000
_cell.angle_alpha   90.00
_cell.angle_beta   90.00
_cell.angle_gamma   90.00
#
_symmetry.space_group_name_H-M   'P 1'
#
loop_
_entity.id
_entity.type
_entity.pdbx_description
1 polymer ?
#
loop_
_entity_poly.entity_id
_entity_poly.type
_entity_poly.pdbx_seq_one_letter_code
_entity_poly.pdbx_strand_id
1 'polypeptide(L)'
;MEVVFIILLNLIPVFLFVVLPFFLSWVFGNWHQGRIINRLAAEEMALNNSGAGHPVSNLSKPSQATDIETSMLVMSSVSVGPSWWQMMLGGWKNFFGGRIESYDKMLGYGRRKVLHDMRVQALQQGFDEIINVRVETSMVTKKSQRDDKTAGYEFIAYGTAIKYSRS
;
A
#
# COMPACT_ATOMS: atom_id res chain seq x y z
N MET A 1 -24.48 -44.61 -18.36
CA MET A 1 -23.05 -44.35 -18.68
C MET A 1 -22.92 -43.19 -19.67
N GLU A 2 -23.59 -43.26 -20.83
CA GLU A 2 -23.51 -42.19 -21.86
C GLU A 2 -24.01 -40.81 -21.40
N VAL A 3 -25.13 -40.76 -20.68
CA VAL A 3 -25.68 -39.48 -20.16
C VAL A 3 -24.71 -38.79 -19.19
N VAL A 4 -24.04 -39.55 -18.33
CA VAL A 4 -23.04 -39.02 -17.38
C VAL A 4 -21.81 -38.51 -18.13
N PHE A 5 -21.38 -39.21 -19.17
CA PHE A 5 -20.27 -38.81 -20.01
C PHE A 5 -20.56 -37.50 -20.77
N ILE A 6 -21.76 -37.35 -21.33
CA ILE A 6 -22.19 -36.12 -22.01
C ILE A 6 -22.24 -34.94 -21.02
N ILE A 7 -22.75 -35.16 -19.81
CA ILE A 7 -22.77 -34.12 -18.76
C ILE A 7 -21.34 -33.68 -18.41
N LEU A 8 -20.42 -34.62 -18.17
CA LEU A 8 -19.02 -34.31 -17.86
C LEU A 8 -18.33 -33.54 -18.99
N LEU A 9 -18.56 -33.93 -20.24
CA LEU A 9 -18.00 -33.23 -21.41
C LEU A 9 -18.46 -31.77 -21.50
N ASN A 10 -19.73 -31.50 -21.15
CA ASN A 10 -20.28 -30.14 -21.13
C ASN A 10 -19.81 -29.29 -19.93
N LEU A 11 -19.32 -29.91 -18.86
CA LEU A 11 -18.74 -29.18 -17.71
C LEU A 11 -17.30 -28.70 -17.98
N ILE A 12 -16.57 -29.36 -18.88
CA ILE A 12 -15.20 -28.97 -19.26
C ILE A 12 -15.12 -27.52 -19.77
N PRO A 13 -15.93 -27.06 -20.73
CA PRO A 13 -15.88 -25.66 -21.18
C PRO A 13 -16.27 -24.68 -20.08
N VAL A 14 -17.23 -25.02 -19.21
CA VAL A 14 -17.58 -24.17 -18.05
C VAL A 14 -16.39 -24.03 -17.11
N PHE A 15 -15.69 -25.13 -16.82
CA PHE A 15 -14.49 -25.08 -16.00
C PHE A 15 -13.37 -24.25 -16.65
N LEU A 16 -13.11 -24.46 -17.94
CA LEU A 16 -12.03 -23.78 -18.66
C LEU A 16 -12.26 -22.29 -18.87
N PHE A 17 -13.49 -21.87 -19.17
CA PHE A 17 -13.80 -20.48 -19.52
C PHE A 17 -14.34 -19.66 -18.35
N VAL A 18 -14.81 -20.30 -17.27
CA VAL A 18 -15.37 -19.58 -16.10
C VAL A 18 -14.54 -19.83 -14.86
N VAL A 19 -14.32 -21.09 -14.46
CA VAL A 19 -13.66 -21.37 -13.18
C VAL A 19 -12.15 -21.07 -13.22
N LEU A 20 -11.48 -21.51 -14.30
CA LEU A 20 -10.04 -21.40 -14.43
C LEU A 20 -9.54 -19.93 -14.48
N PRO A 21 -10.12 -19.01 -15.28
CA PRO A 21 -9.67 -17.62 -15.30
C PRO A 21 -9.86 -16.92 -13.95
N PHE A 22 -10.96 -17.23 -13.24
CA PHE A 22 -11.23 -16.70 -11.91
C PHE A 22 -10.20 -17.19 -10.89
N PHE A 23 -9.90 -18.48 -10.91
CA PHE A 23 -8.88 -19.06 -10.04
C PHE A 23 -7.48 -18.48 -10.32
N LEU A 24 -7.09 -18.37 -11.60
CA LEU A 24 -5.83 -17.75 -11.98
C LEU A 24 -5.75 -16.29 -11.52
N SER A 25 -6.80 -15.50 -11.74
CA SER A 25 -6.85 -14.10 -11.28
C SER A 25 -6.68 -13.98 -9.77
N TRP A 26 -7.30 -14.87 -8.99
CA TRP A 26 -7.16 -14.90 -7.53
C TRP A 26 -5.72 -15.23 -7.09
N VAL A 27 -5.13 -16.26 -7.67
CA VAL A 27 -3.75 -16.69 -7.36
C VAL A 27 -2.74 -15.60 -7.70
N PHE A 28 -2.81 -15.06 -8.92
CA PHE A 28 -1.89 -14.00 -9.35
C PHE A 28 -2.06 -12.71 -8.53
N GLY A 29 -3.31 -12.32 -8.21
CA GLY A 29 -3.58 -11.12 -7.41
C GLY A 29 -2.99 -11.20 -6.00
N ASN A 30 -3.21 -12.32 -5.31
CA ASN A 30 -2.67 -12.51 -3.96
C ASN A 30 -1.14 -12.59 -3.95
N TRP A 31 -0.56 -13.28 -4.93
CA TRP A 31 0.88 -13.45 -5.02
C TRP A 31 1.61 -12.13 -5.30
N HIS A 32 1.10 -11.34 -6.25
CA HIS A 32 1.65 -10.04 -6.58
C HIS A 32 1.61 -9.09 -5.37
N GLN A 33 0.47 -9.02 -4.68
CA GLN A 33 0.33 -8.19 -3.49
C GLN A 33 1.26 -8.63 -2.36
N GLY A 34 1.37 -9.95 -2.13
CA GLY A 34 2.29 -10.49 -1.13
C GLY A 34 3.75 -10.12 -1.41
N ARG A 35 4.18 -10.21 -2.67
CA ARG A 35 5.53 -9.81 -3.07
C ARG A 35 5.82 -8.33 -2.79
N ILE A 36 4.89 -7.44 -3.13
CA ILE A 36 5.07 -6.00 -2.91
C ILE A 36 5.19 -5.68 -1.42
N ILE A 37 4.33 -6.27 -0.58
CA ILE A 37 4.36 -6.05 0.87
C ILE A 37 5.66 -6.61 1.48
N ASN A 38 6.09 -7.79 1.04
CA ASN A 38 7.32 -8.42 1.55
C ASN A 38 8.58 -7.64 1.12
N ARG A 39 8.60 -7.08 -0.10
CA ARG A 39 9.69 -6.20 -0.57
C ARG A 39 9.80 -4.96 0.31
N LEU A 40 8.67 -4.27 0.56
CA LEU A 40 8.67 -3.11 1.44
C LEU A 40 9.13 -3.46 2.86
N ALA A 41 8.71 -4.62 3.39
CA ALA A 41 9.17 -5.07 4.70
C ALA A 41 10.70 -5.31 4.73
N ALA A 42 11.26 -5.90 3.67
CA ALA A 42 12.71 -6.09 3.55
C ALA A 42 13.47 -4.76 3.43
N GLU A 43 12.94 -3.81 2.66
CA GLU A 43 13.50 -2.46 2.51
C GLU A 43 13.47 -1.67 3.84
N GLU A 44 12.35 -1.72 4.57
CA GLU A 44 12.23 -1.10 5.90
C GLU A 44 13.21 -1.72 6.91
N MET A 45 13.36 -3.05 6.90
CA MET A 45 14.34 -3.74 7.76
C MET A 45 15.77 -3.34 7.41
N ALA A 46 16.12 -3.30 6.11
CA ALA A 46 17.44 -2.88 5.66
C ALA A 46 17.75 -1.43 6.10
N LEU A 47 16.77 -0.53 5.96
CA LEU A 47 16.90 0.87 6.38
C LEU A 47 17.12 0.99 7.89
N ASN A 48 16.30 0.29 8.69
CA ASN A 48 16.43 0.33 10.15
C ASN A 48 17.76 -0.28 10.62
N ASN A 49 18.23 -1.35 9.97
CA ASN A 49 19.50 -2.02 10.32
C ASN A 49 20.73 -1.18 9.94
N SER A 50 20.62 -0.29 8.96
CA SER A 50 21.73 0.58 8.55
C SER A 50 22.13 1.62 9.61
N GLY A 51 21.35 1.80 10.67
CA GLY A 51 21.54 2.87 11.66
C GLY A 51 21.19 4.26 11.14
N ALA A 52 21.06 4.43 9.82
CA ALA A 52 20.53 5.61 9.16
C ALA A 52 19.00 5.68 9.21
N GLY A 53 18.32 4.76 9.90
CA GLY A 53 16.88 4.81 10.12
C GLY A 53 16.50 5.96 11.05
N HIS A 54 16.69 7.20 10.61
CA HIS A 54 16.33 8.40 11.34
C HIS A 54 14.87 8.33 11.81
N PRO A 55 14.58 8.81 13.03
CA PRO A 55 13.24 8.75 13.59
C PRO A 55 12.29 9.60 12.73
N VAL A 56 11.13 9.02 12.44
CA VAL A 56 9.98 9.75 11.89
C VAL A 56 9.02 9.92 13.03
N SER A 57 8.74 11.16 13.41
CA SER A 57 7.91 11.47 14.55
C SER A 57 6.76 12.39 14.17
N ASN A 58 5.61 12.15 14.78
CA ASN A 58 4.48 13.08 14.73
C ASN A 58 4.62 14.19 15.80
N LEU A 59 5.67 14.17 16.62
CA LEU A 59 5.91 15.22 17.60
C LEU A 59 6.41 16.49 16.90
N SER A 60 6.01 17.64 17.41
CA SER A 60 6.47 18.94 16.92
C SER A 60 7.89 19.30 17.37
N LYS A 61 8.46 18.55 18.31
CA LYS A 61 9.80 18.79 18.86
C LYS A 61 10.78 17.74 18.33
N PRO A 62 12.02 18.13 18.00
CA PRO A 62 13.12 17.22 17.69
C PRO A 62 13.35 16.19 18.80
N SER A 63 13.83 15.00 18.43
CA SER A 63 14.18 13.96 19.40
C SER A 63 15.45 14.29 20.21
N GLN A 64 16.36 15.09 19.65
CA GLN A 64 17.60 15.52 20.31
C GLN A 64 17.53 17.00 20.70
N ALA A 65 18.21 17.36 21.78
CA ALA A 65 18.30 18.74 22.27
C ALA A 65 19.40 19.57 21.58
N THR A 66 20.07 19.02 20.57
CA THR A 66 21.14 19.66 19.81
C THR A 66 20.60 20.77 18.90
N ASP A 67 21.43 21.77 18.61
CA ASP A 67 21.10 22.83 17.67
C ASP A 67 20.82 22.31 16.27
N ILE A 68 19.87 22.95 15.59
CA ILE A 68 19.45 22.60 14.22
C ILE A 68 20.27 23.45 13.24
N GLU A 69 21.01 22.80 12.33
CA GLU A 69 21.78 23.46 11.28
C GLU A 69 20.85 23.93 10.15
N THR A 70 19.96 23.05 9.69
CA THR A 70 19.03 23.35 8.61
C THR A 70 17.74 22.54 8.74
N SER A 71 16.68 23.03 8.12
CA SER A 71 15.38 22.35 8.06
C SER A 71 14.73 22.55 6.70
N MET A 72 13.93 21.57 6.27
CA MET A 72 13.21 21.62 5.02
C MET A 72 11.88 20.88 5.09
N LEU A 73 10.87 21.36 4.37
CA LEU A 73 9.64 20.59 4.16
C LEU A 73 9.96 19.40 3.26
N VAL A 74 9.63 18.19 3.72
CA VAL A 74 9.68 16.97 2.91
C VAL A 74 8.28 16.44 2.70
N MET A 75 8.02 15.92 1.51
CA MET A 75 6.73 15.39 1.12
C MET A 75 6.92 14.20 0.18
N SER A 76 6.06 13.21 0.31
CA SER A 76 5.99 12.07 -0.60
C SER A 76 4.53 11.67 -0.82
N SER A 77 4.25 11.03 -1.95
CA SER A 77 2.92 10.49 -2.21
C SER A 77 2.99 9.13 -2.90
N VAL A 78 1.93 8.34 -2.73
CA VAL A 78 1.77 7.04 -3.39
C VAL A 78 0.30 6.75 -3.64
N SER A 79 0.01 6.32 -4.86
CA SER A 79 -1.31 5.83 -5.26
C SER A 79 -1.34 4.30 -5.18
N VAL A 80 -2.33 3.74 -4.49
CA VAL A 80 -2.55 2.29 -4.44
C VAL A 80 -4.02 1.97 -4.70
N GLY A 81 -4.27 0.93 -5.47
CA GLY A 81 -5.63 0.52 -5.82
C GLY A 81 -5.81 -0.99 -5.69
N PRO A 82 -6.99 -1.46 -5.24
CA PRO A 82 -7.36 -2.86 -5.32
C PRO A 82 -7.42 -3.35 -6.75
N SER A 83 -7.06 -4.62 -6.93
CA SER A 83 -7.38 -5.33 -8.16
C SER A 83 -8.89 -5.54 -8.29
N TRP A 84 -9.37 -5.67 -9.53
CA TRP A 84 -10.79 -5.95 -9.82
C TRP A 84 -11.32 -7.15 -9.03
N TRP A 85 -10.53 -8.23 -8.90
CA TRP A 85 -10.90 -9.42 -8.13
C TRP A 85 -11.17 -9.10 -6.65
N GLN A 86 -10.31 -8.28 -6.03
CA GLN A 86 -10.44 -7.90 -4.62
C GLN A 86 -11.61 -6.97 -4.39
N MET A 87 -11.91 -6.13 -5.38
CA MET A 87 -13.06 -5.25 -5.37
C MET A 87 -14.36 -6.06 -5.44
N MET A 88 -14.41 -7.09 -6.29
CA MET A 88 -15.52 -8.04 -6.38
C MET A 88 -15.75 -8.79 -5.06
N LEU A 89 -14.69 -9.32 -4.44
CA LEU A 89 -14.76 -9.95 -3.12
C LEU A 89 -15.24 -8.98 -2.02
N GLY A 90 -14.82 -7.72 -2.10
CA GLY A 90 -15.30 -6.65 -1.22
C GLY A 90 -16.82 -6.46 -1.30
N GLY A 91 -17.38 -6.50 -2.52
CA GLY A 91 -18.82 -6.45 -2.73
C GLY A 91 -19.56 -7.63 -2.09
N TRP A 92 -19.01 -8.84 -2.19
CA TRP A 92 -19.60 -10.03 -1.56
C TRP A 92 -19.57 -9.95 -0.03
N LYS A 93 -18.45 -9.51 0.55
CA LYS A 93 -18.33 -9.32 2.01
C LYS A 93 -19.25 -8.19 2.53
N ASN A 94 -19.54 -7.18 1.73
CA ASN A 94 -20.47 -6.11 2.11
C ASN A 94 -21.89 -6.64 2.39
N PHE A 95 -22.28 -7.76 1.76
CA PHE A 95 -23.58 -8.39 2.01
C PHE A 95 -23.67 -9.09 3.37
N PHE A 96 -22.57 -9.69 3.84
CA PHE A 96 -22.50 -10.40 5.13
C PHE A 96 -21.97 -9.52 6.29
N GLY A 97 -21.40 -8.35 5.98
CA GLY A 97 -20.76 -7.46 6.93
C GLY A 97 -19.35 -7.92 7.35
N GLY A 98 -18.71 -7.13 8.21
CA GLY A 98 -17.39 -7.42 8.76
C GLY A 98 -16.21 -6.74 8.06
N ARG A 99 -14.99 -7.04 8.54
CA ARG A 99 -13.75 -6.39 8.09
C ARG A 99 -13.33 -6.88 6.71
N ILE A 100 -13.05 -5.94 5.79
CA ILE A 100 -12.61 -6.26 4.44
C ILE A 100 -11.07 -6.26 4.38
N GLU A 101 -10.48 -7.40 4.74
CA GLU A 101 -9.03 -7.57 4.86
C GLU A 101 -8.21 -7.15 3.64
N SER A 102 -8.77 -7.24 2.43
CA SER A 102 -8.08 -6.81 1.20
C SER A 102 -7.81 -5.31 1.21
N TYR A 103 -8.76 -4.50 1.68
CA TYR A 103 -8.60 -3.04 1.78
C TYR A 103 -7.65 -2.68 2.92
N ASP A 104 -7.79 -3.31 4.09
CA ASP A 104 -6.89 -3.07 5.23
C ASP A 104 -5.41 -3.29 4.85
N LYS A 105 -5.12 -4.38 4.12
CA LYS A 105 -3.75 -4.67 3.65
C LYS A 105 -3.21 -3.56 2.74
N MET A 106 -4.05 -2.99 1.87
CA MET A 106 -3.65 -1.89 0.99
C MET A 106 -3.50 -0.58 1.73
N LEU A 107 -4.41 -0.25 2.64
CA LEU A 107 -4.30 0.95 3.47
C LEU A 107 -3.04 0.91 4.33
N GLY A 108 -2.75 -0.24 4.95
CA GLY A 108 -1.53 -0.46 5.72
C GLY A 108 -0.28 -0.37 4.85
N TYR A 109 -0.30 -0.96 3.65
CA TYR A 109 0.80 -0.87 2.69
C TYR A 109 1.05 0.58 2.24
N GLY A 110 0.01 1.31 1.83
CA GLY A 110 0.13 2.69 1.35
C GLY A 110 0.70 3.64 2.41
N ARG A 111 0.21 3.55 3.65
CA ARG A 111 0.73 4.33 4.79
C ARG A 111 2.20 4.02 5.10
N ARG A 112 2.59 2.75 5.05
CA ARG A 112 3.98 2.34 5.27
C ARG A 112 4.88 2.81 4.14
N LYS A 113 4.46 2.59 2.89
CA LYS A 113 5.23 2.94 1.70
C LYS A 113 5.51 4.43 1.62
N VAL A 114 4.49 5.27 1.82
CA VAL A 114 4.66 6.73 1.76
C VAL A 114 5.63 7.23 2.83
N LEU A 115 5.53 6.70 4.07
CA LEU A 115 6.47 7.04 5.14
C LEU A 115 7.88 6.54 4.84
N HIS A 116 8.01 5.33 4.31
CA HIS A 116 9.31 4.79 3.90
C HIS A 116 9.96 5.65 2.81
N ASP A 117 9.21 6.06 1.79
CA ASP A 117 9.71 6.90 0.71
C ASP A 117 10.13 8.28 1.21
N MET A 118 9.35 8.88 2.11
CA MET A 118 9.70 10.14 2.77
C MET A 118 11.03 10.03 3.54
N ARG A 119 11.24 8.92 4.26
CA ARG A 119 12.49 8.64 4.99
C ARG A 119 13.68 8.53 4.04
N VAL A 120 13.54 7.74 2.99
CA VAL A 120 14.59 7.53 2.00
C VAL A 120 14.96 8.85 1.33
N GLN A 121 13.97 9.69 0.98
CA GLN A 121 14.22 11.01 0.40
C GLN A 121 14.95 11.95 1.35
N ALA A 122 14.51 12.06 2.61
CA ALA A 122 15.18 12.89 3.61
C ALA A 122 16.64 12.44 3.84
N LEU A 123 16.85 11.12 3.87
CA LEU A 123 18.18 10.52 4.00
C LEU A 123 19.10 10.84 2.82
N GLN A 124 18.59 10.71 1.59
CA GLN A 124 19.34 11.05 0.38
C GLN A 124 19.76 12.52 0.34
N GLN A 125 19.00 13.39 1.01
CA GLN A 125 19.28 14.81 1.15
C GLN A 125 20.16 15.14 2.37
N GLY A 126 20.52 14.14 3.18
CA GLY A 126 21.42 14.29 4.33
C GLY A 126 20.75 14.87 5.59
N PHE A 127 19.43 14.73 5.74
CA PHE A 127 18.72 15.10 6.97
C PHE A 127 18.74 13.96 7.99
N ASP A 128 18.73 14.32 9.28
CA ASP A 128 18.91 13.41 10.41
C ASP A 128 17.60 13.01 11.11
N GLU A 129 16.49 13.70 10.88
CA GLU A 129 15.19 13.40 11.48
C GLU A 129 14.06 14.06 10.70
N ILE A 130 12.84 13.49 10.77
CA ILE A 130 11.62 14.13 10.26
C ILE A 130 10.61 14.28 11.39
N ILE A 131 10.19 15.51 11.66
CA ILE A 131 9.25 15.88 12.73
C ILE A 131 7.91 16.39 12.18
N ASN A 132 6.90 16.48 13.06
CA ASN A 132 5.55 16.94 12.75
C ASN A 132 4.93 16.24 11.52
N VAL A 133 5.16 14.93 11.42
CA VAL A 133 4.76 14.14 10.27
C VAL A 133 3.26 13.88 10.28
N ARG A 134 2.62 14.20 9.15
CA ARG A 134 1.19 13.94 8.91
C ARG A 134 1.06 13.05 7.69
N VAL A 135 0.10 12.13 7.75
CA VAL A 135 -0.25 11.25 6.63
C VAL A 135 -1.73 11.45 6.33
N GLU A 136 -2.00 11.90 5.13
CA GLU A 136 -3.35 12.08 4.59
C GLU A 136 -3.69 10.93 3.64
N THR A 137 -4.97 10.59 3.59
CA THR A 137 -5.49 9.53 2.73
C THR A 137 -6.72 10.04 2.03
N SER A 138 -6.69 10.04 0.70
CA SER A 138 -7.80 10.48 -0.14
C SER A 138 -8.25 9.34 -1.04
N MET A 139 -9.56 9.15 -1.18
CA MET A 139 -10.09 8.20 -2.15
C MET A 139 -10.17 8.88 -3.51
N VAL A 140 -9.46 8.32 -4.49
CA VAL A 140 -9.49 8.76 -5.88
C VAL A 140 -10.41 7.80 -6.63
N THR A 141 -11.61 8.27 -6.97
CA THR A 141 -12.57 7.48 -7.75
C THR A 141 -12.79 8.13 -9.12
N LYS A 142 -12.94 7.32 -10.16
CA LYS A 142 -13.34 7.81 -11.46
C LYS A 142 -14.86 7.95 -11.50
N LYS A 143 -15.38 9.18 -11.42
CA LYS A 143 -16.80 9.45 -11.64
C LYS A 143 -17.11 9.40 -13.14
N SER A 144 -17.27 8.19 -13.68
CA SER A 144 -17.78 7.96 -15.03
C SER A 144 -19.30 7.77 -15.01
N GLN A 145 -20.00 8.31 -16.00
CA GLN A 145 -21.46 8.19 -16.20
C GLN A 145 -21.92 6.72 -16.38
N ARG A 146 -20.97 5.80 -16.59
CA ARG A 146 -21.12 4.34 -16.52
C ARG A 146 -20.26 3.82 -15.36
N ASP A 147 -20.90 3.14 -14.41
CA ASP A 147 -20.46 2.38 -13.21
C ASP A 147 -19.02 1.84 -13.13
N ASP A 148 -18.01 2.64 -13.45
CA ASP A 148 -16.61 2.26 -13.30
C ASP A 148 -16.24 2.43 -11.84
N LYS A 149 -16.55 1.41 -11.02
CA LYS A 149 -16.34 1.37 -9.56
C LYS A 149 -14.87 1.29 -9.16
N THR A 150 -13.95 1.65 -10.04
CA THR A 150 -12.52 1.63 -9.76
C THR A 150 -12.21 2.68 -8.68
N ALA A 151 -11.93 2.20 -7.48
CA ALA A 151 -11.49 3.03 -6.35
C ALA A 151 -9.97 2.91 -6.23
N GLY A 152 -9.26 4.04 -6.27
CA GLY A 152 -7.87 4.15 -5.85
C GLY A 152 -7.78 4.95 -4.55
N TYR A 153 -6.66 4.81 -3.86
CA TYR A 153 -6.34 5.58 -2.66
C TYR A 153 -5.01 6.30 -2.89
N GLU A 154 -5.03 7.61 -2.71
CA GLU A 154 -3.82 8.42 -2.66
C GLU A 154 -3.42 8.62 -1.21
N PHE A 155 -2.16 8.33 -0.91
CA PHE A 155 -1.53 8.62 0.37
C PHE A 155 -0.52 9.72 0.18
N ILE A 156 -0.59 10.76 1.00
CA ILE A 156 0.38 11.86 1.01
C ILE A 156 0.94 11.94 2.42
N ALA A 157 2.26 11.92 2.54
CA ALA A 157 2.94 12.20 3.80
C ALA A 157 3.78 13.46 3.66
N TYR A 158 3.74 14.31 4.69
CA TYR A 158 4.54 15.52 4.76
C TYR A 158 4.99 15.79 6.19
N GLY A 159 6.11 16.50 6.32
CA GLY A 159 6.69 16.88 7.60
C GLY A 159 7.92 17.76 7.41
N THR A 160 8.59 18.09 8.51
CA THR A 160 9.81 18.92 8.48
C THR A 160 11.01 18.02 8.72
N ALA A 161 11.87 17.89 7.71
CA ALA A 161 13.18 17.28 7.86
C ALA A 161 14.14 18.26 8.53
N ILE A 162 14.94 17.78 9.48
CA ILE A 162 15.91 18.58 10.23
C ILE A 162 17.28 17.91 10.16
N LYS A 163 18.32 18.75 10.11
CA LYS A 163 19.72 18.33 10.20
C LYS A 163 20.32 18.94 11.45
N TYR A 164 20.94 18.12 12.28
CA TYR A 164 21.56 18.59 13.51
C TYR A 164 22.95 19.17 13.23
N SER A 165 23.28 20.23 13.95
CA SER A 165 24.64 20.77 13.95
C SER A 165 25.59 19.74 14.57
N ARG A 166 26.62 19.34 13.82
CA ARG A 166 27.69 18.48 14.34
C ARG A 166 28.73 19.38 14.99
N SER A 167 28.78 19.39 16.32
CA SER A 167 29.81 20.08 17.12
C SER A 167 31.21 19.54 16.86
#